data_AF-A0A2G1BWR2-F1
#
_entry.id   AF-A0A2G1BWR2-F1
#
_cell.length_a   1.000
_cell.length_b   1.000
_cell.length_c   1.000
_cell.angle_alpha   90.00
_cell.angle_beta   90.00
_cell.angle_gamma   90.00
#
_symmetry.space_group_name_H-M   'P 1'
#
loop_
_entity.id
_entity.type
_entity.pdbx_description
1 polymer ?
#
loop_
_entity_poly.entity_id
_entity_poly.type
_entity_poly.pdbx_seq_one_letter_code
_entity_poly.pdbx_strand_id
1 'polypeptide(L)'
;MLFLTSCSSSSNEDPVKDQDNDGIVDTQDNCPATANPNQEDADGDGIGDVCDDNTPTNKKPCENGMADGFPCNGYDLLLNIPVNTFNAAEVNDSWGWTDPTSNKEYAIVGLDNGTAFVDITDTENPVYLGKLPTPTISSDWRDIKVYNNHAFIVADNNQGDTGHGMQVFDLTRLRNVTNPPNTFTADTHFTDFGKAHNIVINEDTGYAYPVGTNRTGTYKGGPLFINIQDPKNPVSEGGWGTDNYSHDAQVITYNGPDTDYTGREILIGSNENEVVIVNITDKSNPVTISKISYANVGYTHQGWFTEDQKYFILGDELDEQKFGNNTRTIVFDFSDLDNPKQHFTYNGPTKAIDHNLYVNGTTLYLANYTSGIRFIDISSIESKSITEVAYFDTHPENDNANFNGAWNVYPFFKSGKIVVSDINRGLFILKKQ
;
A
#
# COMPACT_ATOMS: atom_id res chain seq x y z
N MET A 1 14.05 53.83 -75.31
CA MET A 1 14.47 54.23 -73.95
C MET A 1 13.44 53.65 -73.01
N LEU A 2 13.72 52.48 -72.44
CA LEU A 2 12.88 51.80 -71.43
C LEU A 2 13.12 52.49 -70.09
N PHE A 3 12.06 52.81 -69.35
CA PHE A 3 12.14 52.95 -67.89
C PHE A 3 11.01 52.10 -67.29
N LEU A 4 11.40 50.93 -66.78
CA LEU A 4 10.62 50.10 -65.87
C LEU A 4 10.63 50.78 -64.49
N THR A 5 9.46 51.10 -63.96
CA THR A 5 9.30 51.43 -62.54
C THR A 5 8.86 50.16 -61.82
N SER A 6 9.77 49.60 -61.04
CA SER A 6 9.52 48.48 -60.12
C SER A 6 8.75 48.98 -58.90
N CYS A 7 7.58 48.40 -58.60
CA CYS A 7 7.05 48.42 -57.24
C CYS A 7 7.80 47.35 -56.43
N SER A 8 8.56 47.78 -55.42
CA SER A 8 9.17 46.91 -54.43
C SER A 8 8.10 46.44 -53.44
N SER A 9 7.75 45.15 -53.48
CA SER A 9 7.13 44.47 -52.35
C SER A 9 8.21 44.25 -51.29
N SER A 10 8.30 45.12 -50.30
CA SER A 10 9.07 44.86 -49.08
C SER A 10 8.16 44.14 -48.07
N SER A 11 8.03 42.84 -48.20
CA SER A 11 7.74 41.96 -47.06
C SER A 11 9.10 41.46 -46.56
N ASN A 12 9.82 42.31 -45.82
CA ASN A 12 10.85 41.83 -44.91
C ASN A 12 10.12 41.35 -43.66
N GLU A 13 9.51 40.18 -43.74
CA GLU A 13 9.37 39.33 -42.56
C GLU A 13 10.47 38.29 -42.73
N ASP A 14 11.50 38.39 -41.88
CA ASP A 14 12.40 37.25 -41.68
C ASP A 14 11.50 36.03 -41.41
N PRO A 15 11.73 34.87 -42.06
CA PRO A 15 10.96 33.67 -41.76
C PRO A 15 11.12 33.42 -40.27
N VAL A 16 10.01 33.53 -39.54
CA VAL A 16 10.04 33.36 -38.10
C VAL A 16 10.48 31.93 -37.85
N LYS A 17 11.66 31.79 -37.26
CA LYS A 17 12.29 30.50 -37.02
C LYS A 17 11.57 29.85 -35.84
N ASP A 18 11.05 28.66 -36.10
CA ASP A 18 10.47 27.72 -35.14
C ASP A 18 11.19 26.41 -35.47
N GLN A 19 12.18 26.07 -34.65
CA GLN A 19 13.15 25.01 -34.94
C GLN A 19 12.59 23.62 -34.69
N ASP A 20 11.66 23.45 -33.75
CA ASP A 20 11.07 22.16 -33.37
C ASP A 20 9.61 21.99 -33.84
N ASN A 21 9.03 23.02 -34.46
CA ASN A 21 7.70 23.07 -35.07
C ASN A 21 6.56 22.85 -34.07
N ASP A 22 6.69 23.38 -32.86
CA ASP A 22 5.69 23.28 -31.80
C ASP A 22 4.63 24.40 -31.84
N GLY A 23 4.83 25.40 -32.70
CA GLY A 23 3.93 26.54 -32.90
C GLY A 23 4.31 27.79 -32.11
N ILE A 24 5.38 27.75 -31.32
CA ILE A 24 6.02 28.88 -30.67
C ILE A 24 7.30 29.22 -31.42
N VAL A 25 7.62 30.52 -31.49
CA VAL A 25 8.74 31.01 -32.30
C VAL A 25 9.99 31.03 -31.42
N ASP A 26 11.17 30.65 -31.94
CA ASP A 26 12.43 30.48 -31.15
C ASP A 26 12.74 31.66 -30.20
N THR A 27 12.30 32.88 -30.53
CA THR A 27 12.52 34.09 -29.71
C THR A 27 11.57 34.24 -28.51
N GLN A 28 10.48 33.48 -28.48
CA GLN A 28 9.46 33.43 -27.43
C GLN A 28 9.34 32.03 -26.82
N ASP A 29 10.14 31.10 -27.31
CA ASP A 29 10.15 29.70 -26.93
C ASP A 29 11.16 29.49 -25.79
N ASN A 30 10.70 28.98 -24.65
CA ASN A 30 11.55 28.61 -23.53
C ASN A 30 12.30 27.27 -23.77
N CYS A 31 11.98 26.54 -24.85
CA CYS A 31 12.73 25.38 -25.34
C CYS A 31 12.91 25.33 -26.87
N PRO A 32 13.75 26.22 -27.48
CA PRO A 32 13.89 26.39 -28.95
C PRO A 32 14.36 25.17 -29.78
N ALA A 33 14.49 23.99 -29.19
CA ALA A 33 14.90 22.78 -29.86
C ALA A 33 14.10 21.54 -29.44
N THR A 34 13.15 21.69 -28.51
CA THR A 34 12.35 20.61 -27.94
C THR A 34 10.91 21.06 -27.80
N ALA A 35 10.04 20.53 -28.66
CA ALA A 35 8.66 20.96 -28.75
C ALA A 35 7.91 20.93 -27.40
N ASN A 36 7.43 22.09 -26.95
CA ASN A 36 6.61 22.29 -25.76
C ASN A 36 5.58 23.42 -25.96
N PRO A 37 4.49 23.15 -26.70
CA PRO A 37 3.49 24.17 -27.04
C PRO A 37 2.84 24.88 -25.84
N ASN A 38 2.91 24.28 -24.64
CA ASN A 38 2.36 24.83 -23.40
C ASN A 38 3.33 25.78 -22.67
N GLN A 39 4.62 25.80 -23.04
CA GLN A 39 5.65 26.68 -22.48
C GLN A 39 5.69 26.65 -20.93
N GLU A 40 5.59 25.44 -20.37
CA GLU A 40 5.70 25.21 -18.93
C GLU A 40 7.14 25.53 -18.46
N ASP A 41 7.26 26.27 -17.36
CA ASP A 41 8.49 26.76 -16.73
C ASP A 41 8.20 26.86 -15.22
N ALA A 42 8.36 25.74 -14.53
CA ALA A 42 7.89 25.55 -13.17
C ALA A 42 8.72 26.34 -12.14
N ASP A 43 10.00 26.57 -12.41
CA ASP A 43 10.91 27.29 -11.51
C ASP A 43 11.10 28.78 -11.88
N GLY A 44 10.61 29.19 -13.05
CA GLY A 44 10.55 30.56 -13.50
C GLY A 44 11.90 31.12 -13.93
N ASP A 45 12.84 30.26 -14.33
CA ASP A 45 14.18 30.65 -14.76
C ASP A 45 14.25 31.06 -16.25
N GLY A 46 13.16 30.80 -17.00
CA GLY A 46 13.01 31.13 -18.41
C GLY A 46 13.45 30.01 -19.37
N ILE A 47 13.81 28.83 -18.87
CA ILE A 47 14.04 27.60 -19.62
C ILE A 47 12.82 26.69 -19.39
N GLY A 48 12.29 26.07 -20.44
CA GLY A 48 11.09 25.25 -20.28
C GLY A 48 11.37 23.89 -19.64
N ASP A 49 10.39 23.37 -18.90
CA ASP A 49 10.51 22.12 -18.13
C ASP A 49 11.01 20.93 -18.96
N VAL A 50 10.70 20.90 -20.26
CA VAL A 50 11.10 19.80 -21.17
C VAL A 50 12.57 19.84 -21.58
N CYS A 51 13.23 20.99 -21.44
CA CYS A 51 14.62 21.22 -21.82
C CYS A 51 15.48 21.81 -20.70
N ASP A 52 14.90 21.98 -19.50
CA ASP A 52 15.62 22.39 -18.30
C ASP A 52 16.03 21.18 -17.45
N ASP A 53 17.36 21.00 -17.34
CA ASP A 53 17.97 19.99 -16.50
C ASP A 53 17.85 20.32 -14.98
N ASN A 54 17.38 21.52 -14.61
CA ASN A 54 17.19 21.96 -13.21
C ASN A 54 15.73 21.96 -12.74
N THR A 55 14.79 21.58 -13.59
CA THR A 55 13.36 21.50 -13.26
C THR A 55 13.19 20.73 -11.94
N PRO A 56 12.56 21.33 -10.91
CA PRO A 56 12.36 20.66 -9.62
C PRO A 56 11.52 19.39 -9.77
N THR A 57 12.19 18.25 -9.86
CA THR A 57 11.54 16.93 -9.92
C THR A 57 11.23 16.40 -8.53
N ASN A 58 10.08 15.73 -8.38
CA ASN A 58 9.75 14.96 -7.17
C ASN A 58 10.65 13.74 -7.03
N LYS A 59 11.11 13.16 -8.14
CA LYS A 59 12.03 12.03 -8.12
C LYS A 59 13.38 12.43 -7.50
N LYS A 60 13.76 11.76 -6.41
CA LYS A 60 15.07 11.83 -5.78
C LYS A 60 15.75 10.45 -5.90
N PRO A 61 16.73 10.31 -6.81
CA PRO A 61 17.47 9.06 -6.97
C PRO A 61 18.19 8.67 -5.68
N CYS A 62 18.26 7.36 -5.41
CA CYS A 62 19.09 6.84 -4.33
C CYS A 62 20.56 6.81 -4.74
N GLU A 63 21.31 7.83 -4.34
CA GLU A 63 22.71 7.98 -4.70
C GLU A 63 23.57 8.09 -3.45
N ASN A 64 24.69 7.36 -3.44
CA ASN A 64 25.60 7.30 -2.29
C ASN A 64 24.90 6.94 -0.95
N GLY A 65 23.83 6.13 -1.05
CA GLY A 65 23.06 5.66 0.10
C GLY A 65 22.01 6.63 0.63
N MET A 66 21.70 7.72 -0.08
CA MET A 66 20.71 8.72 0.34
C MET A 66 19.78 9.13 -0.81
N ALA A 67 18.52 9.40 -0.50
CA ALA A 67 17.53 10.05 -1.36
C ALA A 67 16.76 11.07 -0.53
N ASP A 68 16.88 12.36 -0.83
CA ASP A 68 16.21 13.45 -0.09
C ASP A 68 16.46 13.47 1.44
N GLY A 69 17.65 13.03 1.86
CA GLY A 69 18.00 12.90 3.28
C GLY A 69 17.55 11.60 3.95
N PHE A 70 16.87 10.72 3.22
CA PHE A 70 16.50 9.38 3.66
C PHE A 70 17.56 8.35 3.25
N PRO A 71 18.09 7.53 4.18
CA PRO A 71 18.95 6.41 3.86
C PRO A 71 18.25 5.43 2.93
N CYS A 72 18.95 4.96 1.91
CA CYS A 72 18.35 4.09 0.90
C CYS A 72 19.39 3.16 0.26
N ASN A 73 18.88 2.09 -0.34
CA ASN A 73 19.65 1.19 -1.20
C ASN A 73 18.73 0.61 -2.28
N GLY A 74 19.05 0.86 -3.55
CA GLY A 74 18.41 0.21 -4.70
C GLY A 74 17.00 0.69 -5.07
N TYR A 75 16.46 1.70 -4.37
CA TYR A 75 15.14 2.27 -4.62
C TYR A 75 15.20 3.79 -4.59
N ASP A 76 14.68 4.41 -5.65
CA ASP A 76 14.50 5.86 -5.74
C ASP A 76 13.23 6.29 -5.00
N LEU A 77 13.25 7.49 -4.44
CA LEU A 77 12.06 8.19 -3.99
C LEU A 77 11.42 8.87 -5.19
N LEU A 78 10.17 8.55 -5.52
CA LEU A 78 9.43 9.22 -6.60
C LEU A 78 8.58 10.38 -6.10
N LEU A 79 8.06 10.27 -4.87
CA LEU A 79 7.16 11.27 -4.28
C LEU A 79 7.12 11.10 -2.76
N ASN A 80 7.16 12.22 -2.03
CA ASN A 80 6.74 12.27 -0.63
C ASN A 80 5.64 13.33 -0.45
N ILE A 81 4.50 12.93 0.10
CA ILE A 81 3.43 13.86 0.51
C ILE A 81 3.35 13.85 2.05
N PRO A 82 3.75 14.95 2.71
CA PRO A 82 3.72 15.04 4.17
C PRO A 82 2.30 14.93 4.73
N VAL A 83 2.16 14.32 5.91
CA VAL A 83 0.86 14.05 6.58
C VAL A 83 -0.02 15.30 6.74
N ASN A 84 0.59 16.48 6.96
CA ASN A 84 -0.13 17.74 7.12
C ASN A 84 -0.91 18.15 5.84
N THR A 85 -0.51 17.69 4.67
CA THR A 85 -1.21 17.91 3.39
C THR A 85 -2.62 17.34 3.44
N PHE A 86 -2.83 16.26 4.19
CA PHE A 86 -4.13 15.60 4.34
C PHE A 86 -4.99 16.19 5.46
N ASN A 87 -4.50 17.21 6.18
CA ASN A 87 -5.12 17.73 7.40
C ASN A 87 -5.42 16.60 8.39
N ALA A 88 -4.39 15.82 8.70
CA ALA A 88 -4.37 14.66 9.60
C ALA A 88 -3.16 14.76 10.53
N ALA A 89 -3.22 14.04 11.66
CA ALA A 89 -2.11 13.99 12.61
C ALA A 89 -1.14 12.85 12.29
N GLU A 90 -1.68 11.70 11.90
CA GLU A 90 -0.94 10.46 11.66
C GLU A 90 -1.50 9.72 10.45
N VAL A 91 -0.64 8.90 9.84
CA VAL A 91 -0.98 7.96 8.77
C VAL A 91 -0.93 6.53 9.32
N ASN A 92 -1.76 5.64 8.81
CA ASN A 92 -1.73 4.21 9.14
C ASN A 92 -1.69 3.36 7.86
N ASP A 93 -2.59 2.39 7.67
CA ASP A 93 -2.55 1.48 6.53
C ASP A 93 -2.61 2.22 5.18
N SER A 94 -2.16 1.54 4.13
CA SER A 94 -2.24 2.04 2.76
C SER A 94 -2.55 0.92 1.78
N TRP A 95 -3.23 1.27 0.69
CA TRP A 95 -3.51 0.34 -0.39
C TRP A 95 -3.39 1.04 -1.74
N GLY A 96 -3.52 0.28 -2.82
CA GLY A 96 -3.52 0.81 -4.18
C GLY A 96 -4.71 0.35 -4.99
N TRP A 97 -5.08 1.17 -5.97
CA TRP A 97 -6.05 0.80 -7.00
C TRP A 97 -5.55 1.27 -8.36
N THR A 98 -5.45 0.34 -9.31
CA THR A 98 -5.33 0.68 -10.73
C THR A 98 -6.71 0.68 -11.34
N ASP A 99 -7.12 1.83 -11.89
CA ASP A 99 -8.38 1.93 -12.61
C ASP A 99 -8.33 1.05 -13.87
N PRO A 100 -9.19 0.03 -13.99
CA PRO A 100 -9.15 -0.91 -15.12
C PRO A 100 -9.52 -0.27 -16.46
N THR A 101 -10.08 0.95 -16.46
CA THR A 101 -10.51 1.65 -17.68
C THR A 101 -9.52 2.69 -18.18
N SER A 102 -8.81 3.36 -17.27
CA SER A 102 -7.87 4.43 -17.61
C SER A 102 -6.39 4.06 -17.37
N ASN A 103 -6.13 2.96 -16.66
CA ASN A 103 -4.82 2.55 -16.14
C ASN A 103 -4.19 3.57 -15.17
N LYS A 104 -4.96 4.55 -14.70
CA LYS A 104 -4.50 5.44 -13.64
C LYS A 104 -4.27 4.66 -12.34
N GLU A 105 -3.22 5.04 -11.62
CA GLU A 105 -2.82 4.42 -10.36
C GLU A 105 -3.12 5.37 -9.20
N TYR A 106 -3.85 4.90 -8.21
CA TYR A 106 -4.28 5.69 -7.06
C TYR A 106 -3.75 5.09 -5.77
N ALA A 107 -3.02 5.88 -4.99
CA ALA A 107 -2.71 5.55 -3.61
C ALA A 107 -3.93 5.84 -2.73
N ILE A 108 -4.31 4.87 -1.91
CA ILE A 108 -5.37 4.98 -0.90
C ILE A 108 -4.68 4.98 0.45
N VAL A 109 -4.82 6.08 1.19
CA VAL A 109 -4.00 6.36 2.38
C VAL A 109 -4.90 6.45 3.59
N GLY A 110 -4.70 5.54 4.54
CA GLY A 110 -5.36 5.58 5.84
C GLY A 110 -4.77 6.69 6.71
N LEU A 111 -5.64 7.43 7.38
CA LEU A 111 -5.30 8.54 8.27
C LEU A 111 -6.00 8.34 9.60
N ASP A 112 -5.52 9.05 10.62
CA ASP A 112 -6.17 9.08 11.94
C ASP A 112 -7.66 9.46 11.81
N ASN A 113 -7.97 10.44 10.95
CA ASN A 113 -9.31 11.00 10.81
C ASN A 113 -10.08 10.62 9.53
N GLY A 114 -9.62 9.62 8.75
CA GLY A 114 -10.31 9.15 7.55
C GLY A 114 -9.40 8.45 6.55
N THR A 115 -9.76 8.51 5.27
CA THR A 115 -9.00 7.90 4.17
C THR A 115 -8.82 8.92 3.04
N ALA A 116 -7.58 9.20 2.64
CA ALA A 116 -7.26 10.06 1.51
C ALA A 116 -7.04 9.25 0.22
N PHE A 117 -7.29 9.91 -0.91
CA PHE A 117 -7.09 9.35 -2.25
C PHE A 117 -6.16 10.26 -3.05
N VAL A 118 -5.10 9.70 -3.60
CA VAL A 118 -4.09 10.43 -4.39
C VAL A 118 -3.92 9.76 -5.75
N ASP A 119 -4.11 10.50 -6.84
CA ASP A 119 -3.69 10.05 -8.18
C ASP A 119 -2.17 10.15 -8.25
N ILE A 120 -1.50 9.00 -8.40
CA ILE A 120 -0.04 8.87 -8.48
C ILE A 120 0.38 8.36 -9.86
N THR A 121 -0.49 8.47 -10.86
CA THR A 121 -0.21 8.03 -12.23
C THR A 121 1.04 8.73 -12.74
N ASP A 122 1.09 10.04 -12.56
CA ASP A 122 2.27 10.88 -12.72
C ASP A 122 2.75 11.31 -11.32
N THR A 123 3.95 10.87 -10.94
CA THR A 123 4.53 11.21 -9.63
C THR A 123 5.20 12.58 -9.62
N GLU A 124 5.44 13.20 -10.78
CA GLU A 124 5.90 14.59 -10.88
C GLU A 124 4.72 15.55 -10.66
N ASN A 125 3.52 15.17 -11.11
CA ASN A 125 2.29 15.94 -10.95
C ASN A 125 1.19 15.17 -10.20
N PRO A 126 1.42 14.75 -8.95
CA PRO A 126 0.44 13.97 -8.20
C PRO A 126 -0.76 14.84 -7.81
N VAL A 127 -1.95 14.24 -7.73
CA VAL A 127 -3.17 14.96 -7.38
C VAL A 127 -3.78 14.38 -6.11
N TYR A 128 -3.76 15.14 -5.01
CA TYR A 128 -4.55 14.81 -3.82
C TYR A 128 -6.04 15.08 -4.09
N LEU A 129 -6.77 14.04 -4.46
CA LEU A 129 -8.15 14.13 -4.95
C LEU A 129 -9.14 14.49 -3.83
N GLY A 130 -8.85 14.08 -2.60
CA GLY A 130 -9.72 14.34 -1.47
C GLY A 130 -9.70 13.26 -0.41
N LYS A 131 -10.58 13.42 0.58
CA LYS A 131 -10.66 12.57 1.78
C LYS A 131 -12.08 12.11 2.03
N LEU A 132 -12.23 10.83 2.37
CA LEU A 132 -13.41 10.28 3.02
C LEU A 132 -13.22 10.36 4.55
N PRO A 133 -13.94 11.23 5.27
CA PRO A 133 -13.82 11.32 6.72
C PRO A 133 -14.27 10.04 7.44
N THR A 134 -13.66 9.77 8.59
CA THR A 134 -14.14 8.75 9.54
C THR A 134 -15.63 8.99 9.87
N PRO A 135 -16.46 7.94 9.96
CA PRO A 135 -17.87 8.07 10.31
C PRO A 135 -18.07 8.30 11.82
N THR A 136 -17.03 8.12 12.62
CA THR A 136 -17.06 8.26 14.08
C THR A 136 -15.99 9.23 14.58
N ILE A 137 -14.94 8.72 15.23
CA ILE A 137 -13.85 9.49 15.82
C ILE A 137 -12.53 9.19 15.12
N SER A 138 -11.50 10.00 15.40
CA SER A 138 -10.14 9.69 14.98
C SER A 138 -9.67 8.38 15.61
N SER A 139 -8.90 7.62 14.86
CA SER A 139 -8.26 6.39 15.29
C SER A 139 -6.93 6.17 14.59
N ASP A 140 -5.94 5.78 15.39
CA ASP A 140 -4.61 5.42 14.96
C ASP A 140 -4.64 4.12 14.10
N TRP A 141 -5.69 3.30 14.21
CA TRP A 141 -5.82 2.02 13.49
C TRP A 141 -6.95 2.04 12.47
N ARG A 142 -6.58 1.89 11.20
CA ARG A 142 -7.47 1.75 10.06
C ARG A 142 -6.84 0.77 9.09
N ASP A 143 -7.67 0.00 8.42
CA ASP A 143 -7.22 -0.95 7.40
C ASP A 143 -8.11 -0.88 6.16
N ILE A 144 -7.50 -1.04 4.99
CA ILE A 144 -8.11 -0.78 3.69
C ILE A 144 -7.81 -1.94 2.76
N LYS A 145 -8.86 -2.48 2.11
CA LYS A 145 -8.71 -3.40 0.97
C LYS A 145 -9.63 -2.99 -0.16
N VAL A 146 -9.31 -3.45 -1.37
CA VAL A 146 -10.06 -3.10 -2.58
C VAL A 146 -10.65 -4.35 -3.23
N TYR A 147 -11.90 -4.25 -3.66
CA TYR A 147 -12.56 -5.27 -4.47
C TYR A 147 -13.52 -4.62 -5.46
N ASN A 148 -13.48 -5.06 -6.72
CA ASN A 148 -14.40 -4.62 -7.77
C ASN A 148 -14.60 -3.09 -7.83
N ASN A 149 -13.50 -2.33 -7.85
CA ASN A 149 -13.46 -0.86 -7.83
C ASN A 149 -14.04 -0.18 -6.59
N HIS A 150 -14.15 -0.89 -5.46
CA HIS A 150 -14.58 -0.31 -4.19
C HIS A 150 -13.52 -0.50 -3.13
N ALA A 151 -13.27 0.54 -2.34
CA ALA A 151 -12.48 0.44 -1.12
C ALA A 151 -13.40 0.06 0.05
N PHE A 152 -12.95 -0.91 0.85
CA PHE A 152 -13.59 -1.37 2.07
C PHE A 152 -12.68 -1.00 3.23
N ILE A 153 -13.20 -0.17 4.14
CA ILE A 153 -12.39 0.53 5.12
C ILE A 153 -12.95 0.24 6.51
N VAL A 154 -12.13 -0.34 7.38
CA VAL A 154 -12.46 -0.59 8.78
C VAL A 154 -11.53 0.20 9.69
N ALA A 155 -11.93 0.38 10.95
CA ALA A 155 -11.07 0.94 11.97
C ALA A 155 -11.40 0.31 13.34
N ASP A 156 -10.36 0.20 14.15
CA ASP A 156 -10.46 -0.04 15.58
C ASP A 156 -10.21 1.29 16.31
N ASN A 157 -10.12 1.32 17.63
CA ASN A 157 -9.58 2.39 18.46
C ASN A 157 -9.48 1.88 19.92
N ASN A 158 -8.61 2.51 20.70
CA ASN A 158 -8.46 2.28 22.13
C ASN A 158 -9.33 3.23 22.98
N GLN A 159 -10.11 4.10 22.34
CA GLN A 159 -10.89 5.17 22.98
C GLN A 159 -12.31 4.72 23.35
N GLY A 160 -12.65 3.45 23.13
CA GLY A 160 -13.93 2.85 23.49
C GLY A 160 -15.06 3.09 22.50
N ASP A 161 -14.79 3.72 21.35
CA ASP A 161 -15.75 3.77 20.25
C ASP A 161 -15.81 2.39 19.58
N THR A 162 -17.03 1.93 19.34
CA THR A 162 -17.29 0.66 18.65
C THR A 162 -18.26 0.87 17.50
N GLY A 163 -18.34 2.07 16.94
CA GLY A 163 -19.33 2.44 15.92
C GLY A 163 -18.79 2.55 14.50
N HIS A 164 -17.49 2.35 14.26
CA HIS A 164 -16.90 2.58 12.95
C HIS A 164 -17.50 1.68 11.86
N GLY A 165 -17.72 0.40 12.15
CA GLY A 165 -18.16 -0.60 11.17
C GLY A 165 -17.21 -0.65 9.96
N MET A 166 -17.79 -0.77 8.77
CA MET A 166 -17.08 -0.74 7.49
C MET A 166 -17.65 0.35 6.58
N GLN A 167 -16.80 1.26 6.09
CA GLN A 167 -17.17 2.16 5.00
C GLN A 167 -16.85 1.49 3.66
N VAL A 168 -17.77 1.62 2.70
CA VAL A 168 -17.55 1.24 1.31
C VAL A 168 -17.56 2.50 0.44
N PHE A 169 -16.54 2.65 -0.39
CA PHE A 169 -16.38 3.79 -1.28
C PHE A 169 -16.12 3.35 -2.72
N ASP A 170 -16.94 3.83 -3.65
CA ASP A 170 -16.78 3.58 -5.09
C ASP A 170 -15.62 4.40 -5.66
N LEU A 171 -14.50 3.74 -5.94
CA LEU A 171 -13.26 4.36 -6.42
C LEU A 171 -13.42 4.96 -7.83
N THR A 172 -14.43 4.55 -8.60
CA THR A 172 -14.67 5.14 -9.92
C THR A 172 -15.07 6.61 -9.85
N ARG A 173 -15.53 7.09 -8.68
CA ARG A 173 -15.82 8.50 -8.40
C ARG A 173 -14.57 9.39 -8.47
N LEU A 174 -13.38 8.80 -8.32
CA LEU A 174 -12.10 9.51 -8.40
C LEU A 174 -11.78 10.01 -9.83
N ARG A 175 -12.37 9.39 -10.86
CA ARG A 175 -12.10 9.72 -12.28
C ARG A 175 -12.49 11.14 -12.68
N ASN A 176 -13.48 11.73 -12.00
CA ASN A 176 -14.14 12.98 -12.43
C ASN A 176 -14.07 14.07 -11.34
N VAL A 177 -13.09 14.00 -10.45
CA VAL A 177 -12.90 15.03 -9.43
C VAL A 177 -12.47 16.33 -10.09
N THR A 178 -13.30 17.36 -9.97
CA THR A 178 -12.98 18.73 -10.40
C THR A 178 -12.71 19.58 -9.16
N ASN A 179 -11.69 20.43 -9.21
CA ASN A 179 -11.24 21.28 -8.09
C ASN A 179 -10.87 20.49 -6.81
N PRO A 180 -9.92 19.54 -6.87
CA PRO A 180 -9.43 18.84 -5.69
C PRO A 180 -8.77 19.80 -4.67
N PRO A 181 -8.72 19.43 -3.36
CA PRO A 181 -9.24 18.20 -2.77
C PRO A 181 -10.73 18.28 -2.38
N ASN A 182 -11.47 17.20 -2.61
CA ASN A 182 -12.87 17.08 -2.19
C ASN A 182 -13.04 16.42 -0.81
N THR A 183 -14.15 16.70 -0.14
CA THR A 183 -14.62 15.88 0.99
C THR A 183 -15.66 14.88 0.46
N PHE A 184 -15.36 13.59 0.59
CA PHE A 184 -16.21 12.51 0.11
C PHE A 184 -17.16 11.99 1.19
N THR A 185 -18.16 11.23 0.74
CA THR A 185 -19.06 10.43 1.59
C THR A 185 -19.00 8.98 1.14
N ALA A 186 -19.13 8.04 2.07
CA ALA A 186 -19.20 6.62 1.76
C ALA A 186 -20.45 6.33 0.91
N ASP A 187 -20.35 5.37 -0.01
CA ASP A 187 -21.49 4.82 -0.73
C ASP A 187 -22.34 3.96 0.20
N THR A 188 -21.68 3.23 1.11
CA THR A 188 -22.32 2.41 2.15
C THR A 188 -21.56 2.54 3.46
N HIS A 189 -22.28 2.65 4.58
CA HIS A 189 -21.72 2.49 5.92
C HIS A 189 -22.37 1.25 6.53
N PHE A 190 -21.62 0.15 6.55
CA PHE A 190 -22.09 -1.16 7.00
C PHE A 190 -21.79 -1.32 8.50
N THR A 191 -22.85 -1.43 9.30
CA THR A 191 -22.79 -1.34 10.77
C THR A 191 -23.25 -2.61 11.49
N ASP A 192 -23.33 -3.75 10.79
CA ASP A 192 -23.72 -5.03 11.41
C ASP A 192 -22.68 -5.54 12.42
N PHE A 193 -21.48 -4.95 12.41
CA PHE A 193 -20.47 -5.09 13.44
C PHE A 193 -19.95 -3.72 13.87
N GLY A 194 -19.35 -3.69 15.07
CA GLY A 194 -18.95 -2.44 15.68
C GLY A 194 -17.62 -1.87 15.19
N LYS A 195 -16.53 -2.61 15.38
CA LYS A 195 -15.17 -2.23 14.98
C LYS A 195 -14.38 -3.46 14.56
N ALA A 196 -13.35 -3.25 13.76
CA ALA A 196 -12.42 -4.29 13.31
C ALA A 196 -11.04 -3.67 13.17
N HIS A 197 -10.01 -4.40 13.61
CA HIS A 197 -8.63 -3.95 13.54
C HIS A 197 -8.09 -4.01 12.12
N ASN A 198 -8.48 -5.06 11.39
CA ASN A 198 -8.02 -5.32 10.03
C ASN A 198 -9.17 -5.85 9.17
N ILE A 199 -9.05 -5.75 7.85
CA ILE A 199 -9.96 -6.36 6.89
C ILE A 199 -9.16 -7.11 5.83
N VAL A 200 -9.57 -8.34 5.54
CA VAL A 200 -8.97 -9.17 4.50
C VAL A 200 -10.01 -9.40 3.42
N ILE A 201 -9.62 -9.47 2.15
CA ILE A 201 -10.54 -9.77 1.05
C ILE A 201 -9.99 -10.95 0.26
N ASN A 202 -10.85 -11.93 -0.02
CA ASN A 202 -10.61 -12.88 -1.09
C ASN A 202 -11.31 -12.40 -2.35
N GLU A 203 -10.53 -11.90 -3.31
CA GLU A 203 -11.05 -11.33 -4.55
C GLU A 203 -11.68 -12.39 -5.47
N ASP A 204 -11.29 -13.67 -5.36
CA ASP A 204 -11.86 -14.74 -6.18
C ASP A 204 -13.32 -15.03 -5.81
N THR A 205 -13.64 -14.94 -4.52
CA THR A 205 -14.96 -15.31 -3.97
C THR A 205 -15.84 -14.09 -3.72
N GLY A 206 -15.25 -12.89 -3.62
CA GLY A 206 -15.98 -11.66 -3.31
C GLY A 206 -16.46 -11.62 -1.86
N TYR A 207 -15.61 -12.05 -0.93
CA TYR A 207 -15.86 -11.95 0.51
C TYR A 207 -14.82 -11.05 1.18
N ALA A 208 -15.32 -10.23 2.09
CA ALA A 208 -14.52 -9.49 3.06
C ALA A 208 -14.57 -10.18 4.44
N TYR A 209 -13.45 -10.11 5.13
CA TYR A 209 -13.18 -10.74 6.40
C TYR A 209 -12.65 -9.72 7.40
N PRO A 210 -13.51 -8.90 8.02
CA PRO A 210 -13.11 -8.08 9.16
C PRO A 210 -12.62 -8.97 10.30
N VAL A 211 -11.38 -8.74 10.75
CA VAL A 211 -10.74 -9.43 11.88
C VAL A 211 -10.40 -8.41 12.97
N GLY A 212 -9.98 -8.92 14.13
CA GLY A 212 -9.72 -8.08 15.28
C GLY A 212 -10.98 -7.39 15.79
N THR A 213 -12.13 -8.03 15.60
CA THR A 213 -13.42 -7.51 16.04
C THR A 213 -13.56 -7.57 17.56
N ASN A 214 -14.70 -7.14 18.10
CA ASN A 214 -14.87 -7.10 19.55
C ASN A 214 -14.66 -8.50 20.20
N ARG A 215 -13.72 -8.58 21.16
CA ARG A 215 -13.43 -9.80 21.95
C ARG A 215 -14.64 -10.35 22.72
N THR A 216 -15.63 -9.49 22.99
CA THR A 216 -16.90 -9.87 23.64
C THR A 216 -18.03 -10.13 22.65
N GLY A 217 -17.79 -9.96 21.35
CA GLY A 217 -18.74 -10.25 20.29
C GLY A 217 -18.90 -11.75 20.03
N THR A 218 -19.85 -12.10 19.16
CA THR A 218 -20.23 -13.50 18.81
C THR A 218 -19.02 -14.38 18.47
N TYR A 219 -18.05 -13.82 17.72
CA TYR A 219 -16.87 -14.54 17.23
C TYR A 219 -15.59 -14.20 18.00
N LYS A 220 -15.69 -13.49 19.12
CA LYS A 220 -14.59 -13.21 20.07
C LYS A 220 -13.33 -12.57 19.45
N GLY A 221 -13.51 -11.71 18.44
CA GLY A 221 -12.43 -11.09 17.70
C GLY A 221 -11.89 -11.91 16.52
N GLY A 222 -12.51 -13.06 16.24
CA GLY A 222 -12.30 -13.80 15.00
C GLY A 222 -12.93 -13.13 13.77
N PRO A 223 -12.66 -13.69 12.59
CA PRO A 223 -13.15 -13.19 11.30
C PRO A 223 -14.67 -13.23 11.19
N LEU A 224 -15.24 -12.13 10.71
CA LEU A 224 -16.62 -12.09 10.20
C LEU A 224 -16.63 -12.44 8.73
N PHE A 225 -17.70 -13.05 8.22
CA PHE A 225 -17.85 -13.37 6.81
C PHE A 225 -18.85 -12.43 6.17
N ILE A 226 -18.36 -11.49 5.35
CA ILE A 226 -19.18 -10.48 4.70
C ILE A 226 -19.14 -10.70 3.19
N ASN A 227 -20.27 -11.06 2.60
CA ASN A 227 -20.41 -11.15 1.16
C ASN A 227 -20.44 -9.73 0.57
N ILE A 228 -19.52 -9.45 -0.36
CA ILE A 228 -19.32 -8.15 -1.01
C ILE A 228 -19.41 -8.23 -2.54
N GLN A 229 -19.97 -9.31 -3.10
CA GLN A 229 -20.17 -9.49 -4.54
C GLN A 229 -21.02 -8.37 -5.16
N ASP A 230 -21.93 -7.79 -4.37
CA ASP A 230 -22.50 -6.47 -4.60
C ASP A 230 -21.89 -5.47 -3.59
N PRO A 231 -20.82 -4.74 -3.97
CA PRO A 231 -20.04 -3.92 -3.03
C PRO A 231 -20.89 -2.91 -2.24
N LYS A 232 -21.94 -2.36 -2.85
CA LYS A 232 -22.79 -1.33 -2.21
C LYS A 232 -23.84 -1.93 -1.28
N ASN A 233 -24.04 -3.24 -1.32
CA ASN A 233 -24.99 -3.96 -0.46
C ASN A 233 -24.31 -5.17 0.22
N PRO A 234 -23.31 -4.96 1.10
CA PRO A 234 -22.68 -6.05 1.82
C PRO A 234 -23.67 -6.84 2.67
N VAL A 235 -23.47 -8.15 2.80
CA VAL A 235 -24.34 -9.05 3.58
C VAL A 235 -23.50 -9.84 4.57
N SER A 236 -23.87 -9.78 5.87
CA SER A 236 -23.27 -10.66 6.87
C SER A 236 -23.76 -12.10 6.70
N GLU A 237 -22.83 -13.03 6.55
CA GLU A 237 -23.10 -14.47 6.37
C GLU A 237 -22.49 -15.32 7.50
N GLY A 238 -22.16 -14.68 8.62
CA GLY A 238 -21.64 -15.33 9.82
C GLY A 238 -20.19 -14.97 10.10
N GLY A 239 -19.40 -15.97 10.48
CA GLY A 239 -18.03 -15.78 10.91
C GLY A 239 -17.48 -17.05 11.55
N TRP A 240 -16.21 -16.99 11.93
CA TRP A 240 -15.57 -18.07 12.67
C TRP A 240 -15.00 -17.54 13.98
N GLY A 241 -15.39 -18.21 15.07
CA GLY A 241 -14.86 -17.92 16.39
C GLY A 241 -13.53 -18.61 16.60
N THR A 242 -12.56 -17.87 17.10
CA THR A 242 -11.21 -18.34 17.38
C THR A 242 -11.05 -18.70 18.86
N ASP A 243 -9.97 -19.41 19.19
CA ASP A 243 -9.56 -19.62 20.60
C ASP A 243 -8.94 -18.34 21.21
N ASN A 244 -8.37 -17.46 20.37
CA ASN A 244 -7.80 -16.15 20.71
C ASN A 244 -8.07 -15.11 19.62
N TYR A 245 -8.01 -13.82 19.93
CA TYR A 245 -8.26 -12.73 18.99
C TYR A 245 -7.41 -12.85 17.71
N SER A 246 -8.05 -12.75 16.54
CA SER A 246 -7.36 -12.74 15.25
C SER A 246 -6.96 -11.30 14.96
N HIS A 247 -5.66 -10.99 15.05
CA HIS A 247 -5.17 -9.63 14.81
C HIS A 247 -5.25 -9.29 13.32
N ASP A 248 -4.72 -10.19 12.50
CA ASP A 248 -4.70 -10.13 11.05
C ASP A 248 -5.01 -11.53 10.49
N ALA A 249 -5.22 -11.63 9.18
CA ALA A 249 -5.32 -12.89 8.47
C ALA A 249 -4.92 -12.75 7.00
N GLN A 250 -4.73 -13.89 6.35
CA GLN A 250 -4.76 -14.00 4.90
C GLN A 250 -5.85 -15.00 4.52
N VAL A 251 -6.72 -14.64 3.58
CA VAL A 251 -7.76 -15.54 3.06
C VAL A 251 -7.57 -15.70 1.56
N ILE A 252 -7.39 -16.94 1.12
CA ILE A 252 -7.07 -17.26 -0.27
C ILE A 252 -7.90 -18.43 -0.78
N THR A 253 -8.09 -18.47 -2.10
CA THR A 253 -8.37 -19.72 -2.79
C THR A 253 -7.07 -20.50 -2.91
N TYR A 254 -6.96 -21.59 -2.16
CA TYR A 254 -5.74 -22.36 -2.04
C TYR A 254 -5.49 -23.20 -3.29
N ASN A 255 -4.33 -23.01 -3.92
CA ASN A 255 -3.81 -23.72 -5.08
C ASN A 255 -2.36 -24.17 -4.84
N GLY A 256 -1.95 -24.26 -3.56
CA GLY A 256 -0.62 -24.67 -3.15
C GLY A 256 -0.38 -26.19 -3.24
N PRO A 257 0.75 -26.67 -2.68
CA PRO A 257 1.22 -28.05 -2.80
C PRO A 257 0.35 -29.10 -2.08
N ASP A 258 -0.47 -28.71 -1.10
CA ASP A 258 -1.35 -29.62 -0.37
C ASP A 258 -2.62 -29.93 -1.19
N THR A 259 -2.66 -31.10 -1.80
CA THR A 259 -3.74 -31.47 -2.73
C THR A 259 -5.08 -31.74 -2.05
N ASP A 260 -5.12 -31.92 -0.73
CA ASP A 260 -6.36 -32.14 0.01
C ASP A 260 -7.23 -30.87 0.06
N TYR A 261 -6.59 -29.70 -0.07
CA TYR A 261 -7.24 -28.38 0.02
C TYR A 261 -7.21 -27.57 -1.28
N THR A 262 -6.76 -28.13 -2.40
CA THR A 262 -6.79 -27.42 -3.69
C THR A 262 -8.21 -26.96 -4.05
N GLY A 263 -8.34 -25.68 -4.43
CA GLY A 263 -9.59 -25.00 -4.74
C GLY A 263 -10.47 -24.67 -3.52
N ARG A 264 -9.99 -24.93 -2.29
CA ARG A 264 -10.70 -24.54 -1.06
C ARG A 264 -10.36 -23.11 -0.70
N GLU A 265 -11.31 -22.45 -0.05
CA GLU A 265 -11.04 -21.15 0.56
C GLU A 265 -10.48 -21.36 1.96
N ILE A 266 -9.22 -20.98 2.13
CA ILE A 266 -8.45 -21.20 3.36
C ILE A 266 -8.17 -19.85 4.00
N LEU A 267 -8.48 -19.77 5.29
CA LEU A 267 -8.12 -18.66 6.17
C LEU A 267 -6.88 -19.04 6.98
N ILE A 268 -5.86 -18.20 6.92
CA ILE A 268 -4.69 -18.24 7.77
C ILE A 268 -4.78 -17.06 8.74
N GLY A 269 -5.09 -17.32 10.01
CA GLY A 269 -5.24 -16.28 11.03
C GLY A 269 -3.98 -16.10 11.87
N SER A 270 -3.60 -14.85 12.10
CA SER A 270 -2.53 -14.45 13.02
C SER A 270 -3.15 -14.07 14.36
N ASN A 271 -3.16 -15.02 15.32
CA ASN A 271 -4.00 -14.93 16.52
C ASN A 271 -3.26 -14.42 17.77
N GLU A 272 -2.31 -13.49 17.64
CA GLU A 272 -1.47 -12.94 18.72
C GLU A 272 -0.50 -13.95 19.37
N ASN A 273 -0.81 -15.26 19.36
CA ASN A 273 -0.03 -16.31 20.02
C ASN A 273 0.30 -17.52 19.12
N GLU A 274 -0.40 -17.66 18.00
CA GLU A 274 -0.30 -18.79 17.08
C GLU A 274 -0.81 -18.40 15.69
N VAL A 275 -0.43 -19.19 14.69
CA VAL A 275 -1.07 -19.20 13.38
C VAL A 275 -2.14 -20.29 13.36
N VAL A 276 -3.34 -19.96 12.88
CA VAL A 276 -4.45 -20.89 12.72
C VAL A 276 -4.79 -21.09 11.25
N ILE A 277 -5.07 -22.33 10.85
CA ILE A 277 -5.41 -22.69 9.48
C ILE A 277 -6.83 -23.26 9.47
N VAL A 278 -7.73 -22.64 8.70
CA VAL A 278 -9.16 -22.96 8.72
C VAL A 278 -9.68 -23.07 7.29
N ASN A 279 -10.34 -24.17 6.98
CA ASN A 279 -11.14 -24.30 5.78
C ASN A 279 -12.49 -23.60 5.99
N ILE A 280 -12.71 -22.51 5.26
CA ILE A 280 -13.91 -21.70 5.33
C ILE A 280 -14.71 -21.75 4.03
N THR A 281 -14.47 -22.76 3.18
CA THR A 281 -15.20 -22.94 1.91
C THR A 281 -16.71 -22.98 2.15
N ASP A 282 -17.16 -23.75 3.15
CA ASP A 282 -18.53 -23.69 3.65
C ASP A 282 -18.60 -22.65 4.78
N LYS A 283 -19.12 -21.46 4.46
CA LYS A 283 -19.26 -20.34 5.41
C LYS A 283 -20.12 -20.68 6.62
N SER A 284 -21.03 -21.64 6.49
CA SER A 284 -21.91 -22.08 7.57
C SER A 284 -21.26 -23.09 8.52
N ASN A 285 -20.19 -23.75 8.07
CA ASN A 285 -19.49 -24.77 8.84
C ASN A 285 -17.96 -24.68 8.63
N PRO A 286 -17.30 -23.63 9.16
CA PRO A 286 -15.85 -23.54 9.18
C PRO A 286 -15.21 -24.73 9.89
N VAL A 287 -14.15 -25.29 9.29
CA VAL A 287 -13.42 -26.43 9.86
C VAL A 287 -11.97 -26.02 10.07
N THR A 288 -11.55 -25.95 11.33
CA THR A 288 -10.12 -25.79 11.67
C THR A 288 -9.36 -27.00 11.15
N ILE A 289 -8.36 -26.76 10.31
CA ILE A 289 -7.45 -27.79 9.80
C ILE A 289 -6.38 -28.05 10.86
N SER A 290 -5.62 -27.01 11.22
CA SER A 290 -4.52 -27.11 12.17
C SER A 290 -4.17 -25.77 12.80
N LYS A 291 -3.20 -25.80 13.72
CA LYS A 291 -2.64 -24.64 14.41
C LYS A 291 -1.16 -24.87 14.62
N ILE A 292 -0.38 -23.79 14.58
CA ILE A 292 1.05 -23.84 14.88
C ILE A 292 1.48 -22.61 15.65
N SER A 293 2.29 -22.84 16.68
CA SER A 293 3.00 -21.80 17.42
C SER A 293 4.52 -21.98 17.22
N TYR A 294 5.31 -21.06 17.76
CA TYR A 294 6.75 -20.98 17.57
C TYR A 294 7.42 -20.48 18.86
N ALA A 295 8.76 -20.51 18.90
CA ALA A 295 9.49 -20.09 20.10
C ALA A 295 9.54 -18.56 20.24
N ASN A 296 9.48 -18.08 21.49
CA ASN A 296 9.55 -16.66 21.86
C ASN A 296 8.46 -15.81 21.18
N VAL A 297 7.20 -16.22 21.29
CA VAL A 297 6.08 -15.46 20.75
C VAL A 297 5.95 -14.13 21.48
N GLY A 298 6.04 -13.03 20.74
CA GLY A 298 5.74 -11.70 21.23
C GLY A 298 4.28 -11.35 20.99
N TYR A 299 3.88 -11.32 19.73
CA TYR A 299 2.59 -10.98 19.19
C TYR A 299 2.52 -11.44 17.73
N THR A 300 1.95 -12.62 17.48
CA THR A 300 1.73 -13.13 16.11
C THR A 300 0.85 -12.14 15.34
N HIS A 301 1.47 -11.38 14.42
CA HIS A 301 0.91 -10.12 13.91
C HIS A 301 0.30 -10.28 12.52
N GLN A 302 1.12 -10.41 11.49
CA GLN A 302 0.71 -10.58 10.10
C GLN A 302 1.61 -11.58 9.38
N GLY A 303 1.04 -12.34 8.46
CA GLY A 303 1.84 -13.14 7.53
C GLY A 303 1.23 -13.24 6.14
N TRP A 304 2.05 -13.69 5.20
CA TRP A 304 1.71 -13.77 3.78
C TRP A 304 2.34 -15.00 3.14
N PHE A 305 1.61 -15.65 2.25
CA PHE A 305 2.10 -16.78 1.45
C PHE A 305 3.12 -16.34 0.38
N THR A 306 4.04 -17.25 0.05
CA THR A 306 4.73 -17.23 -1.23
C THR A 306 3.77 -17.45 -2.40
N GLU A 307 4.15 -17.05 -3.62
CA GLU A 307 3.28 -17.16 -4.82
C GLU A 307 2.80 -18.60 -5.11
N ASP A 308 3.62 -19.60 -4.76
CA ASP A 308 3.29 -21.03 -4.87
C ASP A 308 2.49 -21.57 -3.67
N GLN A 309 2.16 -20.70 -2.70
CA GLN A 309 1.43 -20.98 -1.46
C GLN A 309 2.04 -22.11 -0.61
N LYS A 310 3.34 -22.38 -0.78
CA LYS A 310 4.07 -23.43 -0.06
C LYS A 310 4.60 -22.92 1.28
N TYR A 311 5.12 -21.70 1.32
CA TYR A 311 5.69 -21.12 2.53
C TYR A 311 4.82 -19.96 3.02
N PHE A 312 4.56 -19.92 4.31
CA PHE A 312 3.91 -18.79 4.97
C PHE A 312 4.96 -18.01 5.76
N ILE A 313 5.10 -16.73 5.44
CA ILE A 313 6.09 -15.84 6.04
C ILE A 313 5.38 -14.94 7.04
N LEU A 314 5.82 -14.94 8.29
CA LEU A 314 5.15 -14.29 9.41
C LEU A 314 6.09 -13.29 10.11
N GLY A 315 5.52 -12.15 10.49
CA GLY A 315 6.08 -11.19 11.43
C GLY A 315 5.49 -11.30 12.86
N ASP A 316 6.29 -10.96 13.86
CA ASP A 316 5.94 -10.96 15.28
C ASP A 316 6.26 -9.59 15.92
N GLU A 317 5.26 -8.70 15.93
CA GLU A 317 5.42 -7.26 16.15
C GLU A 317 5.99 -6.87 17.54
N LEU A 318 5.91 -7.73 18.55
CA LEU A 318 6.37 -7.38 19.91
C LEU A 318 7.63 -8.10 20.34
N ASP A 319 8.24 -8.91 19.48
CA ASP A 319 9.35 -9.76 19.90
C ASP A 319 10.66 -8.97 20.09
N GLU A 320 10.89 -7.91 19.32
CA GLU A 320 12.07 -7.03 19.46
C GLU A 320 12.02 -6.31 20.81
N GLN A 321 10.84 -5.86 21.23
CA GLN A 321 10.65 -5.21 22.53
C GLN A 321 10.74 -6.20 23.70
N LYS A 322 10.18 -7.40 23.54
CA LYS A 322 10.08 -8.39 24.64
C LYS A 322 11.35 -9.19 24.84
N PHE A 323 12.10 -9.47 23.77
CA PHE A 323 13.26 -10.36 23.79
C PHE A 323 14.57 -9.67 23.37
N GLY A 324 14.50 -8.46 22.77
CA GLY A 324 15.68 -7.69 22.39
C GLY A 324 16.41 -8.21 21.16
N ASN A 325 15.71 -8.97 20.30
CA ASN A 325 16.23 -9.51 19.06
C ASN A 325 16.39 -8.39 18.01
N ASN A 326 17.08 -8.71 16.92
CA ASN A 326 16.88 -7.98 15.67
C ASN A 326 15.54 -8.39 15.03
N THR A 327 15.02 -7.59 14.10
CA THR A 327 13.78 -7.85 13.35
C THR A 327 13.71 -9.31 12.93
N ARG A 328 12.67 -10.04 13.35
CA ARG A 328 12.63 -11.50 13.18
C ARG A 328 11.49 -11.96 12.29
N THR A 329 11.83 -12.57 11.16
CA THR A 329 10.86 -13.19 10.26
C THR A 329 10.81 -14.70 10.47
N ILE A 330 9.61 -15.25 10.70
CA ILE A 330 9.38 -16.68 10.88
C ILE A 330 8.83 -17.26 9.58
N VAL A 331 9.46 -18.32 9.06
CA VAL A 331 9.01 -19.00 7.85
C VAL A 331 8.46 -20.37 8.23
N PHE A 332 7.22 -20.64 7.84
CA PHE A 332 6.58 -21.94 7.96
C PHE A 332 6.54 -22.66 6.61
N ASP A 333 6.74 -23.98 6.65
CA ASP A 333 6.48 -24.90 5.56
C ASP A 333 5.04 -25.41 5.71
N PHE A 334 4.18 -24.99 4.79
CA PHE A 334 2.77 -25.31 4.68
C PHE A 334 2.51 -26.28 3.51
N SER A 335 3.51 -27.10 3.16
CA SER A 335 3.36 -28.18 2.16
C SER A 335 2.29 -29.21 2.54
N ASP A 336 1.94 -29.28 3.82
CA ASP A 336 0.90 -30.10 4.44
C ASP A 336 0.21 -29.22 5.49
N LEU A 337 -1.00 -28.75 5.19
CA LEU A 337 -1.78 -27.85 6.03
C LEU A 337 -2.30 -28.55 7.28
N ASP A 338 -2.42 -29.88 7.29
CA ASP A 338 -2.77 -30.66 8.48
C ASP A 338 -1.61 -30.75 9.49
N ASN A 339 -0.37 -30.65 9.00
CA ASN A 339 0.85 -30.73 9.81
C ASN A 339 1.87 -29.65 9.45
N PRO A 340 1.53 -28.36 9.63
CA PRO A 340 2.42 -27.25 9.33
C PRO A 340 3.68 -27.32 10.21
N LYS A 341 4.80 -26.83 9.71
CA LYS A 341 6.08 -26.84 10.44
C LYS A 341 6.78 -25.51 10.33
N GLN A 342 7.45 -25.09 11.39
CA GLN A 342 8.42 -24.01 11.28
C GLN A 342 9.60 -24.50 10.44
N HIS A 343 9.87 -23.84 9.32
CA HIS A 343 10.94 -24.18 8.37
C HIS A 343 12.28 -23.62 8.85
N PHE A 344 12.33 -22.31 9.09
CA PHE A 344 13.46 -21.59 9.69
C PHE A 344 13.03 -20.18 10.15
N THR A 345 13.98 -19.43 10.69
CA THR A 345 13.80 -18.02 11.09
C THR A 345 14.94 -17.20 10.47
N TYR A 346 14.60 -16.02 9.96
CA TYR A 346 15.54 -15.01 9.50
C TYR A 346 15.60 -13.86 10.51
N ASN A 347 16.80 -13.35 10.78
CA ASN A 347 16.97 -12.14 11.58
C ASN A 347 17.55 -11.05 10.68
N GLY A 348 16.85 -9.93 10.59
CA GLY A 348 17.26 -8.75 9.83
C GLY A 348 18.44 -8.01 10.46
N PRO A 349 18.90 -6.93 9.81
CA PRO A 349 20.07 -6.19 10.26
C PRO A 349 19.78 -5.21 11.42
N THR A 350 18.50 -4.88 11.66
CA THR A 350 18.10 -3.81 12.61
C THR A 350 17.33 -4.35 13.82
N LYS A 351 17.08 -3.50 14.81
CA LYS A 351 16.22 -3.80 15.98
C LYS A 351 14.82 -3.21 15.87
N ALA A 352 14.47 -2.64 14.71
CA ALA A 352 13.15 -2.10 14.50
C ALA A 352 12.12 -3.23 14.46
N ILE A 353 10.92 -2.90 14.94
CA ILE A 353 9.78 -3.79 14.94
C ILE A 353 9.34 -4.06 13.50
N ASP A 354 9.14 -5.31 13.12
CA ASP A 354 8.40 -5.64 11.89
C ASP A 354 6.90 -5.42 12.04
N HIS A 355 6.26 -5.04 10.95
CA HIS A 355 4.83 -4.79 10.92
C HIS A 355 4.17 -5.48 9.73
N ASN A 356 3.74 -4.71 8.72
CA ASN A 356 3.06 -5.26 7.56
C ASN A 356 4.07 -5.75 6.50
N LEU A 357 3.85 -6.97 6.01
CA LEU A 357 4.65 -7.66 5.03
C LEU A 357 3.80 -8.25 3.91
N TYR A 358 4.34 -8.19 2.68
CA TYR A 358 3.70 -8.77 1.50
C TYR A 358 4.73 -9.41 0.58
N VAL A 359 4.35 -10.50 -0.07
CA VAL A 359 5.14 -11.12 -1.13
C VAL A 359 4.62 -10.63 -2.48
N ASN A 360 5.53 -10.21 -3.36
CA ASN A 360 5.25 -10.03 -4.78
C ASN A 360 6.40 -10.65 -5.58
N GLY A 361 6.12 -11.76 -6.27
CA GLY A 361 7.12 -12.56 -6.97
C GLY A 361 8.12 -13.20 -6.00
N THR A 362 9.40 -12.86 -6.14
CA THR A 362 10.49 -13.41 -5.29
C THR A 362 10.99 -12.40 -4.26
N THR A 363 10.23 -11.32 -4.01
CA THR A 363 10.61 -10.30 -3.02
C THR A 363 9.55 -10.23 -1.93
N LEU A 364 10.02 -10.31 -0.69
CA LEU A 364 9.27 -9.95 0.50
C LEU A 364 9.49 -8.46 0.77
N TYR A 365 8.39 -7.71 0.79
CA TYR A 365 8.33 -6.30 1.12
C TYR A 365 7.88 -6.22 2.57
N LEU A 366 8.67 -5.59 3.43
CA LEU A 366 8.42 -5.59 4.86
C LEU A 366 8.57 -4.16 5.41
N ALA A 367 7.49 -3.61 5.96
CA ALA A 367 7.54 -2.38 6.73
C ALA A 367 8.07 -2.66 8.13
N ASN A 368 9.13 -1.94 8.52
CA ASN A 368 9.78 -2.05 9.81
C ASN A 368 9.84 -0.70 10.52
N TYR A 369 8.69 -0.11 10.85
CA TYR A 369 8.54 1.14 11.63
C TYR A 369 9.76 2.09 11.48
N THR A 370 10.65 2.14 12.48
CA THR A 370 11.73 3.13 12.55
C THR A 370 12.90 2.90 11.61
N SER A 371 12.88 1.81 10.86
CA SER A 371 13.94 1.46 9.92
C SER A 371 13.42 1.48 8.48
N GLY A 372 12.21 2.01 8.27
CA GLY A 372 11.53 2.08 6.99
C GLY A 372 11.24 0.70 6.40
N ILE A 373 11.44 0.55 5.09
CA ILE A 373 11.01 -0.63 4.34
C ILE A 373 12.23 -1.46 3.98
N ARG A 374 12.10 -2.76 4.19
CA ARG A 374 13.09 -3.78 3.88
C ARG A 374 12.62 -4.62 2.70
N PHE A 375 13.53 -4.84 1.75
CA PHE A 375 13.29 -5.67 0.58
C PHE A 375 14.16 -6.93 0.69
N ILE A 376 13.51 -8.07 0.87
CA ILE A 376 14.19 -9.34 1.14
C ILE A 376 13.99 -10.28 -0.05
N ASP A 377 15.07 -10.76 -0.65
CA ASP A 377 15.02 -11.80 -1.67
C ASP A 377 14.71 -13.15 -1.02
N ILE A 378 13.61 -13.75 -1.47
CA ILE A 378 13.11 -15.04 -0.99
C ILE A 378 13.23 -16.15 -2.04
N SER A 379 13.95 -15.90 -3.14
CA SER A 379 14.15 -16.88 -4.22
C SER A 379 14.78 -18.21 -3.75
N SER A 380 15.54 -18.18 -2.65
CA SER A 380 16.23 -19.34 -2.06
C SER A 380 15.59 -19.84 -0.76
N ILE A 381 14.32 -19.50 -0.51
CA ILE A 381 13.60 -19.84 0.73
C ILE A 381 13.53 -21.35 0.99
N GLU A 382 13.44 -22.18 -0.06
CA GLU A 382 13.46 -23.63 0.08
C GLU A 382 14.77 -24.15 0.70
N SER A 383 15.88 -23.51 0.37
CA SER A 383 17.20 -23.81 0.96
C SER A 383 17.43 -23.13 2.31
N LYS A 384 16.37 -22.59 2.94
CA LYS A 384 16.42 -21.86 4.23
C LYS A 384 17.33 -20.64 4.20
N SER A 385 17.38 -19.96 3.06
CA SER A 385 18.22 -18.78 2.86
C SER A 385 17.40 -17.67 2.21
N ILE A 386 17.24 -16.57 2.94
CA ILE A 386 16.68 -15.31 2.43
C ILE A 386 17.59 -14.18 2.87
N THR A 387 17.64 -13.10 2.10
CA THR A 387 18.61 -12.02 2.32
C THR A 387 17.99 -10.66 2.00
N GLU A 388 18.16 -9.68 2.88
CA GLU A 388 17.88 -8.28 2.55
C GLU A 388 18.77 -7.83 1.39
N VAL A 389 18.16 -7.37 0.30
CA VAL A 389 18.85 -6.93 -0.92
C VAL A 389 18.78 -5.42 -1.12
N ALA A 390 17.88 -4.74 -0.41
CA ALA A 390 17.66 -3.31 -0.51
C ALA A 390 16.86 -2.81 0.71
N TYR A 391 16.83 -1.49 0.90
CA TYR A 391 15.99 -0.83 1.89
C TYR A 391 15.69 0.62 1.48
N PHE A 392 14.67 1.21 2.09
CA PHE A 392 14.43 2.65 2.07
C PHE A 392 13.94 3.09 3.45
N ASP A 393 14.76 3.87 4.16
CA ASP A 393 14.52 4.25 5.54
C ASP A 393 13.77 5.58 5.62
N THR A 394 12.46 5.51 5.88
CA THR A 394 11.62 6.70 6.07
C THR A 394 11.78 7.33 7.44
N HIS A 395 12.56 6.74 8.36
CA HIS A 395 12.80 7.22 9.72
C HIS A 395 14.31 7.25 10.08
N PRO A 396 15.07 8.22 9.51
CA PRO A 396 16.53 8.25 9.61
C PRO A 396 17.09 8.51 11.01
N GLU A 397 16.25 8.84 11.99
CA GLU A 397 16.71 9.19 13.33
C GLU A 397 17.35 8.01 14.08
N ASN A 398 16.81 6.80 13.95
CA ASN A 398 17.22 5.62 14.72
C ASN A 398 16.48 4.34 14.29
N ASP A 399 17.09 3.17 14.54
CA ASP A 399 16.46 1.85 14.33
C ASP A 399 15.93 1.20 15.63
N ASN A 400 15.38 1.98 16.57
CA ASN A 400 14.94 1.43 17.85
C ASN A 400 13.63 0.63 17.73
N ALA A 401 13.40 -0.33 18.60
CA ALA A 401 12.13 -1.08 18.69
C ALA A 401 10.96 -0.20 19.19
N ASN A 402 10.45 0.68 18.34
CA ASN A 402 9.31 1.56 18.61
C ASN A 402 8.41 1.71 17.38
N PHE A 403 7.22 2.28 17.58
CA PHE A 403 6.15 2.34 16.58
C PHE A 403 6.15 3.64 15.75
N ASN A 404 7.28 4.32 15.56
CA ASN A 404 7.35 5.47 14.65
C ASN A 404 7.88 5.03 13.28
N GLY A 405 7.50 5.73 12.21
CA GLY A 405 8.00 5.44 10.87
C GLY A 405 7.03 4.63 10.02
N ALA A 406 7.54 3.70 9.20
CA ALA A 406 6.76 2.97 8.21
C ALA A 406 5.74 1.99 8.83
N TRP A 407 4.46 2.25 8.60
CA TRP A 407 3.34 1.39 8.99
C TRP A 407 3.08 0.29 7.97
N ASN A 408 2.95 0.64 6.68
CA ASN A 408 2.57 -0.32 5.64
C ASN A 408 3.31 -0.08 4.32
N VAL A 409 3.37 -1.14 3.52
CA VAL A 409 3.92 -1.15 2.16
C VAL A 409 2.97 -1.87 1.21
N TYR A 410 2.60 -1.24 0.09
CA TYR A 410 1.79 -1.84 -0.98
C TYR A 410 2.64 -1.95 -2.27
N PRO A 411 3.04 -3.18 -2.66
CA PRO A 411 3.98 -3.38 -3.77
C PRO A 411 3.33 -3.88 -5.08
N PHE A 412 2.01 -3.79 -5.25
CA PHE A 412 1.30 -4.54 -6.30
C PHE A 412 1.02 -3.77 -7.61
N PHE A 413 1.48 -2.52 -7.74
CA PHE A 413 1.32 -1.78 -8.99
C PHE A 413 2.18 -2.37 -10.12
N LYS A 414 1.57 -2.58 -11.30
CA LYS A 414 2.27 -3.07 -12.49
C LYS A 414 3.37 -2.13 -12.98
N SER A 415 3.28 -0.84 -12.67
CA SER A 415 4.32 0.15 -12.98
C SER A 415 5.61 -0.05 -12.16
N GLY A 416 5.57 -0.92 -11.14
CA GLY A 416 6.65 -1.12 -10.17
C GLY A 416 6.73 -0.04 -9.09
N LYS A 417 5.76 0.88 -9.05
CA LYS A 417 5.61 1.83 -7.94
C LYS A 417 5.21 1.10 -6.67
N ILE A 418 5.73 1.56 -5.55
CA ILE A 418 5.46 1.00 -4.23
C ILE A 418 4.93 2.13 -3.38
N VAL A 419 3.75 1.92 -2.80
CA VAL A 419 3.15 2.86 -1.86
C VAL A 419 3.64 2.49 -0.47
N VAL A 420 4.10 3.49 0.27
CA VAL A 420 4.52 3.36 1.66
C VAL A 420 3.79 4.41 2.48
N SER A 421 3.19 3.98 3.59
CA SER A 421 2.66 4.90 4.58
C SER A 421 3.58 4.95 5.80
N ASP A 422 4.07 6.14 6.11
CA ASP A 422 4.83 6.46 7.31
C ASP A 422 3.95 7.29 8.26
N ILE A 423 3.85 6.85 9.50
CA ILE A 423 2.96 7.43 10.53
C ILE A 423 3.19 8.92 10.67
N ASN A 424 4.45 9.34 10.67
CA ASN A 424 4.85 10.69 10.99
C ASN A 424 5.12 11.53 9.74
N ARG A 425 5.53 10.90 8.64
CA ARG A 425 6.01 11.58 7.41
C ARG A 425 5.10 11.44 6.21
N GLY A 426 3.96 10.77 6.34
CA GLY A 426 2.94 10.76 5.31
C GLY A 426 3.14 9.65 4.27
N LEU A 427 2.82 9.99 3.02
CA LEU A 427 2.85 9.06 1.89
C LEU A 427 4.21 9.12 1.20
N PHE A 428 4.79 7.95 0.92
CA PHE A 428 5.98 7.79 0.07
C PHE A 428 5.62 6.91 -1.12
N ILE A 429 6.09 7.30 -2.31
CA ILE A 429 6.07 6.45 -3.50
C ILE A 429 7.51 6.12 -3.85
N LEU A 430 7.85 4.84 -3.85
CA LEU A 430 9.18 4.34 -4.16
C LEU A 430 9.16 3.57 -5.47
N LYS A 431 10.32 3.44 -6.11
CA LYS A 431 10.49 2.54 -7.25
C LYS A 431 11.92 2.01 -7.32
N LYS A 432 12.06 0.74 -7.67
CA LYS A 432 13.37 0.10 -7.85
C LYS A 432 14.15 0.81 -8.97
N GLN A 433 15.45 1.00 -8.73
CA GLN A 433 16.39 1.59 -9.70
C GLN A 433 16.52 0.79 -11.00
#